data_AF-A0A9E1EIY5-F1
#
_entry.id   AF-A0A9E1EIY5-F1
#
_cell.length_a   1.000
_cell.length_b   1.000
_cell.length_c   1.000
_cell.angle_alpha   90.00
_cell.angle_beta   90.00
_cell.angle_gamma   90.00
#
_symmetry.space_group_name_H-M   'P 1'
#
loop_
_entity.id
_entity.type
_entity.pdbx_description
1 polymer ?
#
loop_
_entity_poly.entity_id
_entity_poly.type
_entity_poly.pdbx_seq_one_letter_code
_entity_poly.pdbx_strand_id
1 'polypeptide(L)'
;MARKKKTMDGNSAAAHVSYAFTEVAAIYPITPSSPMAEETDAMAAKGVKNLFGQTVKVAELESEAGAAGAVHGSLSAGALTTTYTASQGLLLMIPNMYKIAGELIPSVIHVSARCVSTHALNIFGDHSDVMACRQTGYAMLCSANVQEVMDLGAVAHLATLKSRVPFLHFFDGFRTSHEVQKIETWDYEDLRDMLDMQDVADFRARALNPEHPVLRGSAENSDIFFQHREACNKYYADAVSATEAYMNKVNEKIGTNYQLFNYYGAEDADRVIIAMGSVCDTIKETVDFLNARGEKVGMVSVHLYRPFSAKHLVKVIPKTVKHISVIDRTKEPGALGEPLYLDVVAALKGTELDSVPVYGGRYGLGSKDTLPAHVIAVFANMNAPEPKKTFVLSINDDVTDLSLPITETPDTTPKGTTSCKFWGLGSDGTVGANKDSIKIIGDHTDMYAQGYFFYDSKKSGGITVSHLRFGSSPITSTYLINKANFVACHNPSYVTKYDMVQDLVPGGTFLLNCIWSPEELDSQLPASMKRYIAE
;
A
#
# COMPACT_ATOMS: atom_id res chain seq x y z
N MET A 1 -23.82 -5.99 12.34
CA MET A 1 -23.20 -7.15 13.04
C MET A 1 -21.69 -6.96 13.02
N ALA A 2 -20.93 -7.56 13.94
CA ALA A 2 -19.47 -7.49 13.87
C ALA A 2 -18.97 -8.22 12.61
N ARG A 3 -18.05 -7.59 11.86
CA ARG A 3 -17.43 -8.22 10.68
C ARG A 3 -16.61 -9.43 11.09
N LYS A 4 -16.54 -10.42 10.21
CA LYS A 4 -15.70 -11.61 10.45
C LYS A 4 -14.23 -11.17 10.46
N LYS A 5 -13.48 -11.61 11.46
CA LYS A 5 -12.03 -11.43 11.52
C LYS A 5 -11.36 -12.59 10.79
N LYS A 6 -10.34 -12.29 9.99
CA LYS A 6 -9.55 -13.28 9.27
C LYS A 6 -8.12 -12.81 9.11
N THR A 7 -7.19 -13.73 9.26
CA THR A 7 -5.76 -13.49 9.03
C THR A 7 -5.44 -13.68 7.55
N MET A 8 -5.09 -12.60 6.84
CA MET A 8 -4.78 -12.63 5.40
C MET A 8 -3.81 -11.52 5.00
N ASP A 9 -3.29 -11.56 3.78
CA ASP A 9 -2.45 -10.49 3.24
C ASP A 9 -3.22 -9.48 2.38
N GLY A 10 -2.54 -8.40 1.98
CA GLY A 10 -3.14 -7.36 1.15
C GLY A 10 -3.64 -7.87 -0.20
N ASN A 11 -2.95 -8.82 -0.84
CA ASN A 11 -3.43 -9.41 -2.09
C ASN A 11 -4.73 -10.18 -1.89
N SER A 12 -4.83 -11.00 -0.84
CA SER A 12 -6.06 -11.71 -0.49
C SER A 12 -7.21 -10.75 -0.15
N ALA A 13 -6.91 -9.65 0.57
CA ALA A 13 -7.91 -8.64 0.89
C ALA A 13 -8.44 -7.95 -0.38
N ALA A 14 -7.56 -7.58 -1.30
CA ALA A 14 -7.91 -6.97 -2.58
C ALA A 14 -8.73 -7.94 -3.46
N ALA A 15 -8.32 -9.21 -3.55
CA ALA A 15 -9.04 -10.24 -4.30
C ALA A 15 -10.43 -10.50 -3.72
N HIS A 16 -10.56 -10.58 -2.39
CA HIS A 16 -11.85 -10.79 -1.71
C HIS A 16 -12.85 -9.69 -2.06
N VAL A 17 -12.43 -8.42 -1.96
CA VAL A 17 -13.32 -7.28 -2.21
C VAL A 17 -13.57 -7.07 -3.71
N SER A 18 -12.56 -7.26 -4.58
CA SER A 18 -12.74 -7.11 -6.02
C SER A 18 -13.67 -8.16 -6.60
N TYR A 19 -13.57 -9.42 -6.14
CA TYR A 19 -14.38 -10.53 -6.63
C TYR A 19 -15.88 -10.26 -6.47
N ALA A 20 -16.29 -9.57 -5.40
CA ALA A 20 -17.68 -9.21 -5.14
C ALA A 20 -18.29 -8.41 -6.31
N PHE A 21 -17.57 -7.42 -6.85
CA PHE A 21 -18.07 -6.48 -7.86
C PHE A 21 -17.79 -6.92 -9.30
N THR A 22 -17.11 -8.04 -9.50
CA THR A 22 -16.53 -8.42 -10.79
C THR A 22 -17.35 -9.49 -11.49
N GLU A 23 -17.61 -9.33 -12.79
CA GLU A 23 -18.17 -10.36 -13.67
C GLU A 23 -17.06 -11.04 -14.50
N VAL A 24 -16.07 -10.26 -14.96
CA VAL A 24 -14.92 -10.73 -15.75
C VAL A 24 -13.61 -10.22 -15.15
N ALA A 25 -12.57 -11.05 -15.11
CA ALA A 25 -11.21 -10.63 -14.77
C ALA A 25 -10.26 -11.03 -15.91
N ALA A 26 -9.74 -10.04 -16.65
CA ALA A 26 -8.72 -10.24 -17.67
C ALA A 26 -7.34 -10.00 -17.03
N ILE A 27 -6.49 -11.02 -16.98
CA ILE A 27 -5.29 -11.04 -16.14
C ILE A 27 -4.03 -11.45 -16.91
N TYR A 28 -2.88 -11.08 -16.35
CA TYR A 28 -1.57 -11.58 -16.73
C TYR A 28 -0.68 -11.62 -15.47
N PRO A 29 0.11 -12.66 -15.23
CA PRO A 29 0.88 -12.79 -14.01
C PRO A 29 2.11 -11.88 -13.98
N ILE A 30 2.19 -11.04 -12.95
CA ILE A 30 3.38 -10.25 -12.63
C ILE A 30 3.54 -10.10 -11.12
N THR A 31 4.72 -10.37 -10.57
CA THR A 31 5.01 -10.15 -9.14
C THR A 31 4.97 -8.65 -8.81
N PRO A 32 4.42 -8.21 -7.66
CA PRO A 32 3.78 -8.99 -6.60
C PRO A 32 2.24 -9.07 -6.69
N SER A 33 1.63 -8.83 -7.86
CA SER A 33 0.17 -8.82 -8.02
C SER A 33 -0.42 -10.18 -8.41
N SER A 34 0.37 -11.12 -8.95
CA SER A 34 -0.10 -12.46 -9.35
C SER A 34 -1.00 -13.17 -8.33
N PRO A 35 -0.71 -13.12 -7.00
CA PRO A 35 -1.57 -13.77 -6.02
C PRO A 35 -3.03 -13.31 -6.03
N MET A 36 -3.32 -12.05 -6.41
CA MET A 36 -4.71 -11.58 -6.54
C MET A 36 -5.46 -12.32 -7.66
N ALA A 37 -4.80 -12.54 -8.79
CA ALA A 37 -5.38 -13.25 -9.93
C ALA A 37 -5.56 -14.73 -9.61
N GLU A 38 -4.56 -15.36 -8.99
CA GLU A 38 -4.60 -16.75 -8.54
C GLU A 38 -5.73 -16.98 -7.52
N GLU A 39 -5.92 -16.08 -6.56
CA GLU A 39 -6.99 -16.21 -5.57
C GLU A 39 -8.37 -15.96 -6.19
N THR A 40 -8.48 -15.03 -7.15
CA THR A 40 -9.70 -14.81 -7.93
C THR A 40 -10.09 -16.07 -8.71
N ASP A 41 -9.13 -16.70 -9.38
CA ASP A 41 -9.35 -17.96 -10.11
C ASP A 41 -9.73 -19.10 -9.17
N ALA A 42 -9.04 -19.24 -8.03
CA ALA A 42 -9.35 -20.24 -7.02
C ALA A 42 -10.74 -20.05 -6.40
N MET A 43 -11.20 -18.81 -6.18
CA MET A 43 -12.56 -18.51 -5.73
C MET A 43 -13.60 -18.89 -6.78
N ALA A 44 -13.36 -18.58 -8.05
CA ALA A 44 -14.23 -18.97 -9.16
C ALA A 44 -14.34 -20.50 -9.30
N ALA A 45 -13.22 -21.21 -9.24
CA ALA A 45 -13.17 -22.68 -9.28
C ALA A 45 -13.91 -23.33 -8.10
N LYS A 46 -13.92 -22.69 -6.92
CA LYS A 46 -14.68 -23.12 -5.74
C LYS A 46 -16.17 -22.76 -5.79
N GLY A 47 -16.62 -22.08 -6.85
CA GLY A 47 -18.03 -21.72 -7.03
C GLY A 47 -18.48 -20.51 -6.20
N VAL A 48 -17.55 -19.70 -5.68
CA VAL A 48 -17.88 -18.47 -4.94
C VAL A 48 -18.69 -17.53 -5.83
N LYS A 49 -19.77 -16.96 -5.30
CA LYS A 49 -20.67 -16.08 -6.06
C LYS A 49 -20.34 -14.62 -5.77
N ASN A 50 -20.23 -13.81 -6.82
CA ASN A 50 -20.16 -12.36 -6.76
C ASN A 50 -21.53 -11.77 -6.36
N LEU A 51 -21.63 -10.44 -6.29
CA LEU A 51 -22.88 -9.75 -5.92
C LEU A 51 -24.04 -10.04 -6.87
N PHE A 52 -23.75 -10.47 -8.10
CA PHE A 52 -24.71 -10.80 -9.17
C PHE A 52 -25.07 -12.29 -9.23
N GLY A 53 -24.65 -13.10 -8.25
CA GLY A 53 -24.99 -14.52 -8.19
C GLY A 53 -24.20 -15.41 -9.16
N GLN A 54 -23.09 -14.91 -9.71
CA GLN A 54 -22.28 -15.60 -10.72
C GLN A 54 -20.85 -15.83 -10.22
N THR A 55 -20.15 -16.80 -10.79
CA THR A 55 -18.70 -16.95 -10.61
C THR A 55 -17.98 -15.99 -11.56
N VAL A 56 -16.88 -15.39 -11.11
CA VAL A 56 -16.06 -14.52 -11.98
C VAL A 56 -15.50 -15.34 -13.14
N LYS A 57 -15.59 -14.81 -14.37
CA LYS A 57 -14.89 -15.37 -15.53
C LYS A 57 -13.47 -14.84 -15.57
N VAL A 58 -12.50 -15.67 -15.22
CA VAL A 58 -11.07 -15.34 -15.31
C VAL A 58 -10.55 -15.72 -16.70
N ALA A 59 -9.81 -14.82 -17.33
CA ALA A 59 -9.16 -15.04 -18.61
C ALA A 59 -7.72 -14.55 -18.54
N GLU A 60 -6.76 -15.45 -18.75
CA GLU A 60 -5.34 -15.12 -18.90
C GLU A 60 -5.05 -14.73 -20.35
N LEU A 61 -4.29 -13.65 -20.54
CA LEU A 61 -3.92 -13.11 -21.86
C LEU A 61 -2.43 -13.32 -22.15
N GLU A 62 -1.95 -12.89 -23.32
CA GLU A 62 -0.55 -13.04 -23.71
C GLU A 62 0.37 -11.97 -23.10
N SER A 63 -0.20 -10.86 -22.61
CA SER A 63 0.49 -9.74 -21.97
C SER A 63 -0.50 -8.86 -21.20
N GLU A 64 0.00 -7.95 -20.34
CA GLU A 64 -0.84 -6.92 -19.74
C GLU A 64 -1.43 -5.94 -20.75
N ALA A 65 -0.81 -5.75 -21.92
CA ALA A 65 -1.39 -4.95 -22.99
C ALA A 65 -2.66 -5.62 -23.56
N GLY A 66 -2.60 -6.93 -23.80
CA GLY A 66 -3.75 -7.74 -24.19
C GLY A 66 -4.82 -7.78 -23.11
N ALA A 67 -4.41 -7.94 -21.84
CA ALA A 67 -5.32 -7.87 -20.71
C ALA A 67 -6.05 -6.52 -20.65
N ALA A 68 -5.35 -5.40 -20.81
CA ALA A 68 -5.96 -4.07 -20.81
C ALA A 68 -6.93 -3.86 -21.98
N GLY A 69 -6.60 -4.38 -23.17
CA GLY A 69 -7.52 -4.37 -24.33
C GLY A 69 -8.77 -5.22 -24.08
N ALA A 70 -8.61 -6.40 -23.47
CA ALA A 70 -9.71 -7.27 -23.08
C ALA A 70 -10.60 -6.62 -21.99
N VAL A 71 -10.00 -5.95 -20.99
CA VAL A 71 -10.72 -5.14 -20.00
C VAL A 71 -11.57 -4.09 -20.72
N HIS A 72 -10.96 -3.30 -21.59
CA HIS A 72 -11.67 -2.25 -22.33
C HIS A 72 -12.84 -2.82 -23.16
N GLY A 73 -12.62 -3.90 -23.92
CA GLY A 73 -13.67 -4.53 -24.72
C GLY A 73 -14.81 -5.09 -23.87
N SER A 74 -14.50 -5.79 -22.78
CA SER A 74 -15.47 -6.37 -21.85
C SER A 74 -16.35 -5.31 -21.17
N LEU A 75 -15.73 -4.21 -20.71
CA LEU A 75 -16.46 -3.09 -20.13
C LEU A 75 -17.35 -2.39 -21.16
N SER A 76 -16.84 -2.15 -22.37
CA SER A 76 -17.62 -1.56 -23.47
C SER A 76 -18.81 -2.43 -23.89
N ALA A 77 -18.73 -3.75 -23.68
CA ALA A 77 -19.83 -4.69 -23.88
C ALA A 77 -20.77 -4.82 -22.67
N GLY A 78 -20.56 -4.07 -21.58
CA GLY A 78 -21.48 -3.98 -20.45
C GLY A 78 -21.25 -4.97 -19.31
N ALA A 79 -20.08 -5.61 -19.25
CA ALA A 79 -19.69 -6.49 -18.13
C ALA A 79 -18.72 -5.77 -17.17
N LEU A 80 -19.00 -5.79 -15.87
CA LEU A 80 -18.12 -5.20 -14.87
C LEU A 80 -16.82 -6.01 -14.79
N THR A 81 -15.71 -5.36 -15.16
CA THR A 81 -14.44 -6.05 -15.40
C THR A 81 -13.30 -5.41 -14.62
N THR A 82 -12.52 -6.24 -13.94
CA THR A 82 -11.33 -5.84 -13.17
C THR A 82 -10.06 -6.44 -13.77
N THR A 83 -8.91 -5.94 -13.34
CA THR A 83 -7.61 -6.60 -13.55
C THR A 83 -6.66 -6.35 -12.38
N TYR A 84 -5.55 -7.08 -12.36
CA TYR A 84 -4.52 -7.05 -11.32
C TYR A 84 -3.16 -6.91 -11.99
N THR A 85 -2.38 -5.92 -11.61
CA THR A 85 -1.07 -5.67 -12.25
C THR A 85 -0.10 -4.92 -11.34
N ALA A 86 1.12 -4.69 -11.82
CA ALA A 86 2.17 -3.94 -11.14
C ALA A 86 3.26 -3.53 -12.15
N SER A 87 4.07 -2.52 -11.82
CA SER A 87 5.32 -2.19 -12.52
C SER A 87 5.19 -2.16 -14.04
N GLN A 88 5.97 -2.99 -14.75
CA GLN A 88 5.98 -3.05 -16.21
C GLN A 88 4.63 -3.40 -16.80
N GLY A 89 3.88 -4.27 -16.13
CA GLY A 89 2.55 -4.65 -16.55
C GLY A 89 1.61 -3.46 -16.59
N LEU A 90 1.65 -2.62 -15.54
CA LEU A 90 0.85 -1.39 -15.49
C LEU A 90 1.25 -0.43 -16.62
N LEU A 91 2.54 -0.29 -16.94
CA LEU A 91 3.00 0.56 -18.04
C LEU A 91 2.43 0.10 -19.40
N LEU A 92 2.31 -1.21 -19.62
CA LEU A 92 1.70 -1.77 -20.83
C LEU A 92 0.19 -1.51 -20.91
N MET A 93 -0.48 -1.24 -19.78
CA MET A 93 -1.90 -0.90 -19.75
C MET A 93 -2.18 0.59 -20.06
N ILE A 94 -1.19 1.48 -19.93
CA ILE A 94 -1.36 2.95 -20.08
C ILE A 94 -2.15 3.35 -21.32
N PRO A 95 -1.88 2.82 -22.54
CA PRO A 95 -2.64 3.22 -23.73
C PRO A 95 -4.14 2.96 -23.61
N ASN A 96 -4.54 1.81 -23.04
CA ASN A 96 -5.95 1.49 -22.82
C ASN A 96 -6.54 2.25 -21.63
N MET A 97 -5.74 2.60 -20.62
CA MET A 97 -6.21 3.45 -19.52
C MET A 97 -6.75 4.79 -20.03
N TYR A 98 -6.05 5.45 -20.96
CA TYR A 98 -6.55 6.67 -21.59
C TYR A 98 -7.90 6.48 -22.29
N LYS A 99 -8.10 5.32 -22.95
CA LYS A 99 -9.36 4.99 -23.63
C LYS A 99 -10.50 4.75 -22.64
N ILE A 100 -10.27 3.91 -21.63
CA ILE A 100 -11.29 3.59 -20.61
C ILE A 100 -11.71 4.85 -19.84
N ALA A 101 -10.75 5.71 -19.47
CA ALA A 101 -11.04 6.98 -18.79
C ALA A 101 -11.70 8.01 -19.72
N GLY A 102 -11.22 8.13 -20.96
CA GLY A 102 -11.79 9.03 -21.97
C GLY A 102 -13.23 8.69 -22.36
N GLU A 103 -13.59 7.41 -22.28
CA GLU A 103 -14.96 6.93 -22.55
C GLU A 103 -15.85 6.93 -21.29
N LEU A 104 -15.31 7.32 -20.13
CA LEU A 104 -16.00 7.36 -18.82
C LEU A 104 -16.69 6.03 -18.53
N ILE A 105 -15.89 4.97 -18.54
CA ILE A 105 -16.33 3.60 -18.29
C ILE A 105 -15.88 3.19 -16.89
N PRO A 106 -16.81 2.81 -15.99
CA PRO A 106 -16.48 2.43 -14.63
C PRO A 106 -15.67 1.13 -14.61
N SER A 107 -14.49 1.18 -14.02
CA SER A 107 -13.63 0.02 -13.78
C SER A 107 -12.74 0.25 -12.56
N VAL A 108 -12.14 -0.84 -12.06
CA VAL A 108 -11.08 -0.77 -11.07
C VAL A 108 -9.91 -1.63 -11.51
N ILE A 109 -8.71 -1.05 -11.47
CA ILE A 109 -7.44 -1.77 -11.59
C ILE A 109 -6.85 -1.83 -10.18
N HIS A 110 -6.60 -3.04 -9.67
CA HIS A 110 -5.95 -3.24 -8.38
C HIS A 110 -4.43 -3.43 -8.61
N VAL A 111 -3.62 -2.57 -8.00
CA VAL A 111 -2.18 -2.51 -8.23
C VAL A 111 -1.41 -2.73 -6.94
N SER A 112 -0.60 -3.79 -6.89
CA SER A 112 0.45 -3.91 -5.87
C SER A 112 1.66 -3.10 -6.33
N ALA A 113 1.70 -1.81 -5.98
CA ALA A 113 2.64 -0.81 -6.52
C ALA A 113 4.10 -1.28 -6.40
N ARG A 114 4.82 -1.27 -7.51
CA ARG A 114 6.14 -1.88 -7.67
C ARG A 114 7.07 -1.01 -8.51
N CYS A 115 8.35 -1.02 -8.13
CA CYS A 115 9.43 -0.37 -8.84
C CYS A 115 9.44 -0.66 -10.36
N VAL A 116 9.49 0.40 -11.16
CA VAL A 116 9.77 0.35 -12.59
C VAL A 116 11.26 0.08 -12.80
N SER A 117 11.57 -0.88 -13.68
CA SER A 117 12.93 -1.20 -14.10
C SER A 117 13.56 0.00 -14.78
N THR A 118 14.61 0.54 -14.16
CA THR A 118 15.40 1.67 -14.67
C THR A 118 16.83 1.21 -14.96
N HIS A 119 17.77 1.49 -14.06
CA HIS A 119 19.14 0.96 -14.13
C HIS A 119 19.21 -0.55 -13.83
N ALA A 120 18.20 -1.08 -13.13
CA ALA A 120 18.04 -2.49 -12.81
C ALA A 120 16.56 -2.84 -12.62
N LEU A 121 16.23 -4.12 -12.79
CA LEU A 121 14.94 -4.68 -12.41
C LEU A 121 14.84 -4.74 -10.89
N ASN A 122 13.69 -4.35 -10.35
CA ASN A 122 13.37 -4.54 -8.94
C ASN A 122 11.93 -5.06 -8.82
N ILE A 123 11.73 -6.17 -8.10
CA ILE A 123 10.40 -6.76 -7.89
C ILE A 123 9.63 -6.11 -6.75
N PHE A 124 10.30 -5.31 -5.93
CA PHE A 124 9.81 -4.78 -4.68
C PHE A 124 9.07 -3.44 -4.83
N GLY A 125 8.38 -3.04 -3.77
CA GLY A 125 7.37 -2.00 -3.77
C GLY A 125 7.90 -0.57 -3.69
N ASP A 126 7.45 0.25 -4.62
CA ASP A 126 7.46 1.71 -4.57
C ASP A 126 6.35 2.23 -5.50
N HIS A 127 6.20 3.56 -5.65
CA HIS A 127 5.11 4.17 -6.41
C HIS A 127 5.48 4.58 -7.84
N SER A 128 6.64 4.20 -8.35
CA SER A 128 7.09 4.64 -9.68
C SER A 128 6.15 4.23 -10.82
N ASP A 129 5.49 3.08 -10.70
CA ASP A 129 4.52 2.57 -11.68
C ASP A 129 3.20 3.34 -11.65
N VAL A 130 2.60 3.50 -10.47
CA VAL A 130 1.34 4.24 -10.32
C VAL A 130 1.53 5.73 -10.64
N MET A 131 2.69 6.31 -10.32
CA MET A 131 3.01 7.70 -10.68
C MET A 131 3.19 7.90 -12.19
N ALA A 132 3.58 6.86 -12.94
CA ALA A 132 3.63 6.90 -14.41
C ALA A 132 2.23 6.91 -15.06
N CYS A 133 1.17 6.61 -14.28
CA CYS A 133 -0.21 6.59 -14.74
C CYS A 133 -1.03 7.81 -14.32
N ARG A 134 -0.46 8.76 -13.56
CA ARG A 134 -1.20 9.88 -12.91
C ARG A 134 -1.92 10.82 -13.86
N GLN A 135 -1.55 10.80 -15.14
CA GLN A 135 -2.09 11.64 -16.21
C GLN A 135 -3.11 10.92 -17.12
N THR A 136 -3.36 9.62 -16.89
CA THR A 136 -4.23 8.80 -17.76
C THR A 136 -5.71 9.17 -17.66
N GLY A 137 -6.11 9.88 -16.60
CA GLY A 137 -7.50 10.18 -16.28
C GLY A 137 -8.14 9.19 -15.29
N TYR A 138 -7.39 8.19 -14.81
CA TYR A 138 -7.86 7.35 -13.70
C TYR A 138 -7.87 8.12 -12.39
N ALA A 139 -8.90 7.91 -11.57
CA ALA A 139 -8.83 8.21 -10.15
C ALA A 139 -7.81 7.28 -9.48
N MET A 140 -7.10 7.74 -8.46
CA MET A 140 -6.04 6.98 -7.78
C MET A 140 -6.32 6.97 -6.29
N LEU A 141 -6.63 5.79 -5.75
CA LEU A 141 -6.99 5.57 -4.35
C LEU A 141 -5.95 4.66 -3.69
N CYS A 142 -5.29 5.16 -2.65
CA CYS A 142 -4.21 4.49 -1.95
C CYS A 142 -4.67 3.91 -0.60
N SER A 143 -4.25 2.68 -0.33
CA SER A 143 -4.42 1.99 0.94
C SER A 143 -3.08 1.78 1.63
N ALA A 144 -2.97 2.17 2.90
CA ALA A 144 -1.74 2.08 3.68
C ALA A 144 -1.47 0.68 4.24
N ASN A 145 -2.51 -0.06 4.62
CA ASN A 145 -2.40 -1.37 5.27
C ASN A 145 -3.45 -2.36 4.75
N VAL A 146 -3.37 -3.60 5.22
CA VAL A 146 -4.21 -4.72 4.76
C VAL A 146 -5.69 -4.47 5.05
N GLN A 147 -6.01 -3.82 6.17
CA GLN A 147 -7.39 -3.44 6.50
C GLN A 147 -7.92 -2.38 5.52
N GLU A 148 -7.13 -1.36 5.22
CA GLU A 148 -7.51 -0.34 4.24
C GLU A 148 -7.67 -0.92 2.83
N VAL A 149 -6.86 -1.91 2.44
CA VAL A 149 -7.03 -2.60 1.15
C VAL A 149 -8.41 -3.24 1.03
N MET A 150 -8.91 -3.84 2.11
CA MET A 150 -10.27 -4.39 2.17
C MET A 150 -11.34 -3.29 2.09
N ASP A 151 -11.14 -2.19 2.82
CA ASP A 151 -12.17 -1.17 3.02
C ASP A 151 -12.24 -0.17 1.85
N LEU A 152 -11.10 0.40 1.46
CA LEU A 152 -11.00 1.35 0.35
C LEU A 152 -11.08 0.65 -1.02
N GLY A 153 -10.74 -0.64 -1.10
CA GLY A 153 -11.02 -1.45 -2.28
C GLY A 153 -12.51 -1.50 -2.62
N ALA A 154 -13.39 -1.53 -1.61
CA ALA A 154 -14.85 -1.42 -1.81
C ALA A 154 -15.26 -0.01 -2.26
N VAL A 155 -14.67 1.03 -1.63
CA VAL A 155 -14.90 2.43 -2.02
C VAL A 155 -14.58 2.65 -3.51
N ALA A 156 -13.46 2.11 -4.01
CA ALA A 156 -13.09 2.24 -5.42
C ALA A 156 -14.16 1.67 -6.37
N HIS A 157 -14.68 0.47 -6.07
CA HIS A 157 -15.71 -0.19 -6.89
C HIS A 157 -17.08 0.50 -6.83
N LEU A 158 -17.43 1.07 -5.68
CA LEU A 158 -18.67 1.82 -5.52
C LEU A 158 -18.58 3.22 -6.16
N ALA A 159 -17.47 3.93 -5.95
CA ALA A 159 -17.26 5.28 -6.47
C ALA A 159 -17.06 5.31 -7.98
N THR A 160 -16.42 4.30 -8.58
CA THR A 160 -16.25 4.20 -10.04
C THR A 160 -17.60 4.09 -10.75
N LEU A 161 -18.53 3.29 -10.21
CA LEU A 161 -19.88 3.16 -10.77
C LEU A 161 -20.66 4.49 -10.72
N LYS A 162 -20.57 5.20 -9.59
CA LYS A 162 -21.29 6.47 -9.41
C LYS A 162 -20.74 7.61 -10.27
N SER A 163 -19.42 7.74 -10.29
CA SER A 163 -18.75 8.84 -10.98
C SER A 163 -18.48 8.58 -12.46
N ARG A 164 -18.50 7.30 -12.87
CA ARG A 164 -18.05 6.79 -14.17
C ARG A 164 -16.55 6.95 -14.45
N VAL A 165 -15.79 7.53 -13.54
CA VAL A 165 -14.34 7.66 -13.66
C VAL A 165 -13.72 6.35 -13.19
N PRO A 166 -12.87 5.69 -13.99
CA PRO A 166 -12.21 4.45 -13.58
C PRO A 166 -11.18 4.70 -12.48
N PHE A 167 -10.99 3.69 -11.61
CA PHE A 167 -10.12 3.79 -10.44
C PHE A 167 -8.90 2.88 -10.56
N LEU A 168 -7.76 3.41 -10.14
CA LEU A 168 -6.56 2.68 -9.81
C LEU A 168 -6.51 2.60 -8.28
N HIS A 169 -6.88 1.44 -7.72
CA HIS A 169 -6.73 1.17 -6.30
C HIS A 169 -5.38 0.51 -6.07
N PHE A 170 -4.53 1.13 -5.24
CA PHE A 170 -3.16 0.64 -5.06
C PHE A 170 -2.71 0.63 -3.62
N PHE A 171 -1.76 -0.26 -3.37
CA PHE A 171 -1.13 -0.50 -2.08
C PHE A 171 0.29 -1.02 -2.31
N ASP A 172 1.15 -0.87 -1.30
CA ASP A 172 2.59 -1.07 -1.50
C ASP A 172 2.93 -2.55 -1.74
N GLY A 173 3.61 -2.81 -2.86
CA GLY A 173 4.07 -4.15 -3.23
C GLY A 173 4.99 -4.75 -2.17
N PHE A 174 4.74 -6.01 -1.80
CA PHE A 174 5.30 -6.72 -0.66
C PHE A 174 4.93 -6.12 0.70
N ARG A 175 5.23 -4.84 0.94
CA ARG A 175 5.09 -4.21 2.26
C ARG A 175 3.65 -4.23 2.79
N THR A 176 2.67 -4.11 1.90
CA THR A 176 1.25 -4.31 2.21
C THR A 176 0.71 -5.54 1.50
N SER A 177 1.09 -5.78 0.23
CA SER A 177 0.50 -6.88 -0.55
C SER A 177 0.83 -8.29 -0.03
N HIS A 178 1.96 -8.46 0.67
CA HIS A 178 2.40 -9.74 1.25
C HIS A 178 2.53 -9.71 2.77
N GLU A 179 2.23 -8.56 3.41
CA GLU A 179 2.13 -8.50 4.85
C GLU A 179 0.83 -9.18 5.27
N VAL A 180 0.94 -10.19 6.13
CA VAL A 180 -0.21 -10.89 6.69
C VAL A 180 -0.66 -10.13 7.93
N GLN A 181 -1.93 -9.75 7.99
CA GLN A 181 -2.54 -9.15 9.17
C GLN A 181 -3.86 -9.83 9.52
N LYS A 182 -4.20 -9.84 10.80
CA LYS A 182 -5.58 -10.12 11.24
C LYS A 182 -6.44 -8.88 10.99
N ILE A 183 -7.34 -8.98 10.01
CA ILE A 183 -8.23 -7.90 9.59
C ILE A 183 -9.69 -8.30 9.76
N GLU A 184 -10.58 -7.32 9.72
CA GLU A 184 -12.01 -7.53 9.53
C GLU A 184 -12.31 -7.60 8.02
N THR A 185 -13.21 -8.48 7.59
CA THR A 185 -13.55 -8.70 6.18
C THR A 185 -14.98 -8.29 5.88
N TRP A 186 -15.25 -7.81 4.67
CA TRP A 186 -16.63 -7.56 4.22
C TRP A 186 -17.40 -8.86 4.02
N ASP A 187 -18.65 -8.89 4.52
CA ASP A 187 -19.65 -9.80 3.97
C ASP A 187 -20.13 -9.24 2.62
N TYR A 188 -20.47 -10.11 1.67
CA TYR A 188 -20.94 -9.67 0.36
C TYR A 188 -22.35 -9.07 0.46
N GLU A 189 -23.17 -9.47 1.44
CA GLU A 189 -24.45 -8.78 1.71
C GLU A 189 -24.23 -7.33 2.12
N ASP A 190 -23.23 -7.07 2.97
CA ASP A 190 -22.89 -5.71 3.40
C ASP A 190 -22.43 -4.83 2.23
N LEU A 191 -21.70 -5.42 1.26
CA LEU A 191 -21.31 -4.74 0.02
C LEU A 191 -22.51 -4.53 -0.91
N ARG A 192 -23.43 -5.49 -0.98
CA ARG A 192 -24.68 -5.39 -1.77
C ARG A 192 -25.54 -4.23 -1.29
N ASP A 193 -25.69 -4.06 0.02
CA ASP A 193 -26.43 -2.93 0.61
C ASP A 193 -25.82 -1.56 0.23
N MET A 194 -24.51 -1.55 -0.04
CA MET A 194 -23.82 -0.33 -0.43
C MET A 194 -23.93 -0.03 -1.94
N LEU A 195 -24.13 -1.04 -2.77
CA LEU A 195 -24.20 -0.94 -4.23
C LEU A 195 -25.53 -0.38 -4.72
N ASP A 196 -25.48 0.74 -5.44
CA ASP A 196 -26.64 1.30 -6.14
C ASP A 196 -26.88 0.55 -7.46
N MET A 197 -27.93 -0.27 -7.50
CA MET A 197 -28.28 -1.05 -8.69
C MET A 197 -28.73 -0.19 -9.88
N GLN A 198 -29.13 1.07 -9.66
CA GLN A 198 -29.41 1.99 -10.75
C GLN A 198 -28.13 2.38 -11.48
N ASP A 199 -27.02 2.62 -10.76
CA ASP A 199 -25.73 2.93 -11.39
C ASP A 199 -25.23 1.75 -12.25
N VAL A 200 -25.50 0.51 -11.82
CA VAL A 200 -25.22 -0.72 -12.61
C VAL A 200 -26.11 -0.80 -13.84
N ALA A 201 -27.41 -0.56 -13.70
CA ALA A 201 -28.36 -0.56 -14.82
C ALA A 201 -27.99 0.49 -15.87
N ASP A 202 -27.61 1.68 -15.41
CA ASP A 202 -27.16 2.80 -16.23
C ASP A 202 -25.85 2.46 -16.98
N PHE A 203 -24.90 1.78 -16.34
CA PHE A 203 -23.70 1.27 -16.99
C PHE A 203 -24.05 0.31 -18.13
N ARG A 204 -24.93 -0.66 -17.87
CA ARG A 204 -25.37 -1.66 -18.86
C ARG A 204 -26.14 -1.03 -20.01
N ALA A 205 -26.98 -0.03 -19.75
CA ALA A 205 -27.73 0.70 -20.78
C ALA A 205 -26.82 1.44 -21.77
N ARG A 206 -25.59 1.77 -21.36
CA ARG A 206 -24.57 2.38 -22.22
C ARG A 206 -23.72 1.35 -22.98
N ALA A 207 -23.92 0.04 -22.81
CA ALA A 207 -23.11 -0.96 -23.49
C ALA A 207 -23.29 -0.93 -25.01
N LEU A 208 -22.27 -1.39 -25.74
CA LEU A 208 -22.39 -1.68 -27.17
C LEU A 208 -23.36 -2.84 -27.37
N ASN A 209 -24.50 -2.55 -28.00
CA ASN A 209 -25.53 -3.54 -28.31
C ASN A 209 -26.14 -3.23 -29.69
N PRO A 210 -26.25 -4.20 -30.60
CA PRO A 210 -26.85 -3.98 -31.93
C PRO A 210 -28.33 -3.55 -31.88
N GLU A 211 -29.06 -3.80 -30.79
CA GLU A 211 -30.46 -3.36 -30.63
C GLU A 211 -30.57 -1.85 -30.32
N HIS A 212 -29.50 -1.22 -29.83
CA HIS A 212 -29.41 0.22 -29.58
C HIS A 212 -27.98 0.73 -29.84
N PRO A 213 -27.54 0.74 -31.11
CA PRO A 213 -26.13 0.90 -31.45
C PRO A 213 -25.64 2.33 -31.24
N VAL A 214 -24.37 2.46 -30.85
CA VAL A 214 -23.64 3.74 -30.74
C VAL A 214 -22.25 3.59 -31.35
N LEU A 215 -21.68 4.69 -31.84
CA LEU A 215 -20.29 4.76 -32.26
C LEU A 215 -19.42 5.27 -31.10
N ARG A 216 -18.25 4.66 -30.91
CA ARG A 216 -17.21 5.10 -29.95
C ARG A 216 -15.84 5.06 -30.58
N GLY A 217 -14.93 5.89 -30.06
CA GLY A 217 -13.53 5.91 -30.50
C GLY A 217 -13.35 6.41 -31.94
N SER A 218 -14.16 7.39 -32.37
CA SER A 218 -13.97 8.08 -33.65
C SER A 218 -12.62 8.78 -33.74
N ALA A 219 -12.17 9.04 -34.97
CA ALA A 219 -11.11 9.99 -35.23
C ALA A 219 -11.71 11.40 -35.35
N GLU A 220 -11.18 12.34 -34.59
CA GLU A 220 -11.64 13.73 -34.57
C GLU A 220 -10.54 14.68 -35.03
N ASN A 221 -10.93 15.72 -35.76
CA ASN A 221 -10.03 16.79 -36.19
C ASN A 221 -9.90 17.87 -35.09
N SER A 222 -9.03 18.85 -35.33
CA SER A 222 -8.75 19.94 -34.38
C SER A 222 -9.91 20.93 -34.18
N ASP A 223 -10.97 20.83 -34.97
CA ASP A 223 -12.17 21.67 -34.88
C ASP A 223 -13.07 21.31 -33.69
N ILE A 224 -13.07 20.06 -33.22
CA ILE A 224 -13.94 19.57 -32.12
C ILE A 224 -13.23 18.83 -31.00
N PHE A 225 -12.04 18.26 -31.24
CA PHE A 225 -11.37 17.38 -30.27
C PHE A 225 -11.16 18.04 -28.91
N PHE A 226 -10.76 19.31 -28.87
CA PHE A 226 -10.50 20.00 -27.61
C PHE A 226 -11.80 20.16 -26.79
N GLN A 227 -12.90 20.56 -27.44
CA GLN A 227 -14.19 20.72 -26.79
C GLN A 227 -14.71 19.39 -26.21
N HIS A 228 -14.57 18.28 -26.95
CA HIS A 228 -14.94 16.96 -26.47
C HIS A 228 -14.03 16.48 -25.32
N ARG A 229 -12.73 16.81 -25.36
CA ARG A 229 -11.81 16.46 -24.28
C ARG A 229 -12.16 17.14 -22.96
N GLU A 230 -12.60 18.40 -23.00
CA GLU A 230 -13.02 19.19 -21.82
C GLU A 230 -14.43 18.82 -21.32
N ALA A 231 -15.25 18.16 -22.14
CA ALA A 231 -16.61 17.78 -21.75
C ALA A 231 -16.66 16.80 -20.56
N CYS A 232 -15.54 16.13 -20.24
CA CYS A 232 -15.46 15.22 -19.10
C CYS A 232 -15.30 15.94 -17.74
N ASN A 233 -15.03 17.25 -17.70
CA ASN A 233 -14.60 17.95 -16.48
C ASN A 233 -15.52 17.75 -15.27
N LYS A 234 -16.85 17.73 -15.49
CA LYS A 234 -17.80 17.52 -14.38
C LYS A 234 -17.61 16.17 -13.69
N TYR A 235 -17.29 15.11 -14.45
CA TYR A 235 -17.19 13.75 -13.92
C TYR A 235 -15.99 13.59 -12.98
N TYR A 236 -14.92 14.37 -13.19
CA TYR A 236 -13.77 14.38 -12.29
C TYR A 236 -14.07 15.13 -10.99
N ALA A 237 -14.95 16.14 -10.99
CA ALA A 237 -15.47 16.73 -9.75
C ALA A 237 -16.44 15.77 -9.04
N ASP A 238 -17.27 15.06 -9.80
CA ASP A 238 -18.18 14.04 -9.29
C ASP A 238 -17.40 12.86 -8.67
N ALA A 239 -16.23 12.49 -9.21
CA ALA A 239 -15.38 11.43 -8.65
C ALA A 239 -14.86 11.77 -7.24
N VAL A 240 -14.50 13.03 -6.97
CA VAL A 240 -14.13 13.49 -5.62
C VAL A 240 -15.32 13.32 -4.68
N SER A 241 -16.49 13.82 -5.08
CA SER A 241 -17.72 13.78 -4.27
C SER A 241 -18.22 12.35 -4.03
N ALA A 242 -18.16 11.49 -5.04
CA ALA A 242 -18.54 10.08 -4.95
C ALA A 242 -17.61 9.30 -4.02
N THR A 243 -16.29 9.55 -4.10
CA THR A 243 -15.32 8.91 -3.21
C THR A 243 -15.58 9.31 -1.75
N GLU A 244 -15.77 10.60 -1.46
CA GLU A 244 -16.09 11.08 -0.12
C GLU A 244 -17.41 10.47 0.40
N ALA A 245 -18.45 10.42 -0.44
CA ALA A 245 -19.73 9.83 -0.08
C ALA A 245 -19.62 8.34 0.28
N TYR A 246 -18.87 7.55 -0.48
CA TYR A 246 -18.70 6.12 -0.18
C TYR A 246 -17.73 5.86 0.96
N MET A 247 -16.71 6.71 1.18
CA MET A 247 -15.93 6.67 2.43
C MET A 247 -16.84 6.93 3.64
N ASN A 248 -17.73 7.91 3.58
CA ASN A 248 -18.70 8.17 4.65
C ASN A 248 -19.66 6.99 4.87
N LYS A 249 -20.16 6.37 3.80
CA LYS A 249 -21.02 5.19 3.90
C LYS A 249 -20.30 4.00 4.55
N VAL A 250 -19.02 3.80 4.22
CA VAL A 250 -18.16 2.83 4.91
C VAL A 250 -18.02 3.20 6.39
N ASN A 251 -17.65 4.45 6.69
CA ASN A 251 -17.49 4.95 8.06
C ASN A 251 -18.73 4.74 8.92
N GLU A 252 -19.92 5.05 8.41
CA GLU A 252 -21.20 4.83 9.10
C GLU A 252 -21.43 3.34 9.41
N LYS A 253 -21.00 2.45 8.51
CA LYS A 253 -21.25 1.01 8.63
C LYS A 253 -20.26 0.30 9.56
N ILE A 254 -19.00 0.74 9.60
CA ILE A 254 -17.92 0.04 10.34
C ILE A 254 -17.27 0.88 11.43
N GLY A 255 -17.70 2.13 11.65
CA GLY A 255 -17.19 2.99 12.70
C GLY A 255 -15.78 3.54 12.43
N THR A 256 -15.37 3.63 11.17
CA THR A 256 -14.09 4.23 10.75
C THR A 256 -14.24 5.73 10.49
N ASN A 257 -13.16 6.41 10.09
CA ASN A 257 -13.17 7.82 9.70
C ASN A 257 -12.27 8.06 8.47
N TYR A 258 -12.47 7.27 7.41
CA TYR A 258 -11.81 7.50 6.14
C TYR A 258 -12.24 8.83 5.54
N GLN A 259 -11.28 9.61 5.09
CA GLN A 259 -11.45 10.86 4.37
C GLN A 259 -10.53 10.84 3.14
N LEU A 260 -10.68 11.81 2.23
CA LEU A 260 -9.77 11.89 1.07
C LEU A 260 -8.31 12.10 1.51
N PHE A 261 -8.15 12.86 2.60
CA PHE A 261 -6.91 13.13 3.32
C PHE A 261 -7.20 13.01 4.81
N ASN A 262 -6.42 12.22 5.54
CA ASN A 262 -6.62 12.01 6.98
C ASN A 262 -5.48 12.64 7.77
N TYR A 263 -5.79 13.61 8.63
CA TYR A 263 -4.83 14.13 9.61
C TYR A 263 -4.73 13.22 10.84
N TYR A 264 -3.53 13.06 11.38
CA TYR A 264 -3.26 12.39 12.65
C TYR A 264 -2.11 13.07 13.39
N GLY A 265 -2.27 13.36 14.68
CA GLY A 265 -1.23 13.97 15.51
C GLY A 265 -1.79 15.00 16.48
N ALA A 266 -0.91 15.86 16.99
CA ALA A 266 -1.29 16.92 17.93
C ALA A 266 -2.17 17.99 17.26
N GLU A 267 -3.29 18.37 17.88
CA GLU A 267 -4.18 19.42 17.33
C GLU A 267 -3.46 20.76 17.11
N ASP A 268 -2.41 21.04 17.89
CA ASP A 268 -1.56 22.22 17.81
C ASP A 268 -0.18 21.94 17.17
N ALA A 269 -0.09 20.92 16.30
CA ALA A 269 1.15 20.56 15.62
C ALA A 269 1.78 21.76 14.89
N ASP A 270 3.10 21.90 15.03
CA ASP A 270 3.90 22.90 14.29
C ASP A 270 4.65 22.29 13.10
N ARG A 271 4.75 20.96 13.04
CA ARG A 271 5.43 20.21 11.99
C ARG A 271 4.57 19.06 11.52
N VAL A 272 4.40 18.93 10.21
CA VAL A 272 3.58 17.89 9.59
C VAL A 272 4.31 17.16 8.47
N ILE A 273 4.18 15.83 8.43
CA ILE A 273 4.58 15.01 7.29
C ILE A 273 3.36 14.68 6.43
N ILE A 274 3.45 14.85 5.11
CA ILE A 274 2.43 14.40 4.16
C ILE A 274 2.99 13.22 3.39
N ALA A 275 2.28 12.10 3.40
CA ALA A 275 2.74 10.85 2.80
C ALA A 275 1.56 9.99 2.30
N MET A 276 1.90 8.93 1.57
CA MET A 276 0.93 8.00 1.00
C MET A 276 1.42 6.55 1.13
N GLY A 277 0.49 5.60 1.23
CA GLY A 277 0.80 4.18 1.37
C GLY A 277 1.32 3.80 2.76
N SER A 278 1.98 2.64 2.85
CA SER A 278 2.27 1.95 4.12
C SER A 278 3.15 2.71 5.10
N VAL A 279 3.92 3.70 4.63
CA VAL A 279 4.72 4.54 5.52
C VAL A 279 3.84 5.34 6.49
N CYS A 280 2.58 5.60 6.12
CA CYS A 280 1.63 6.32 6.97
C CYS A 280 1.49 5.68 8.35
N ASP A 281 1.42 4.34 8.41
CA ASP A 281 1.31 3.62 9.68
C ASP A 281 2.61 3.73 10.52
N THR A 282 3.78 3.70 9.89
CA THR A 282 5.07 3.93 10.57
C THR A 282 5.18 5.38 11.07
N ILE A 283 4.73 6.36 10.28
CA ILE A 283 4.73 7.77 10.68
C ILE A 283 3.77 7.97 11.85
N LYS A 284 2.58 7.37 11.81
CA LYS A 284 1.60 7.41 12.90
C LYS A 284 2.18 6.91 14.21
N GLU A 285 2.82 5.74 14.18
CA GLU A 285 3.51 5.15 15.33
C GLU A 285 4.62 6.06 15.86
N THR A 286 5.37 6.71 14.96
CA THR A 286 6.43 7.66 15.33
C THR A 286 5.87 8.96 15.91
N VAL A 287 4.76 9.45 15.36
CA VAL A 287 4.05 10.65 15.85
C VAL A 287 3.54 10.42 17.27
N ASP A 288 2.99 9.24 17.57
CA ASP A 288 2.58 8.88 18.94
C ASP A 288 3.76 8.93 19.91
N PHE A 289 4.90 8.37 19.50
CA PHE A 289 6.12 8.36 20.29
C PHE A 289 6.68 9.76 20.58
N LEU A 290 6.72 10.63 19.56
CA LEU A 290 7.23 12.00 19.70
C LEU A 290 6.27 12.91 20.48
N ASN A 291 4.96 12.81 20.22
CA ASN A 291 3.97 13.58 20.96
C ASN A 291 3.90 13.18 22.45
N ALA A 292 4.12 11.89 22.77
CA ALA A 292 4.26 11.44 24.16
C ALA A 292 5.48 12.05 24.88
N ARG A 293 6.48 12.55 24.13
CA ARG A 293 7.64 13.31 24.64
C ARG A 293 7.41 14.82 24.68
N GLY A 294 6.20 15.28 24.34
CA GLY A 294 5.82 16.70 24.34
C GLY A 294 6.18 17.44 23.05
N GLU A 295 6.58 16.74 21.99
CA GLU A 295 6.67 17.37 20.67
C GLU A 295 5.28 17.64 20.09
N LYS A 296 5.22 18.55 19.12
CA LYS A 296 3.98 19.00 18.46
C LYS A 296 4.00 18.58 17.00
N VAL A 297 3.92 17.28 16.76
CA VAL A 297 4.04 16.72 15.41
C VAL A 297 2.74 16.06 14.97
N GLY A 298 2.55 16.02 13.66
CA GLY A 298 1.47 15.27 13.04
C GLY A 298 1.79 14.82 11.62
N MET A 299 0.79 14.23 10.99
CA MET A 299 0.88 13.74 9.63
C MET A 299 -0.44 13.87 8.89
N VAL A 300 -0.37 13.89 7.57
CA VAL A 300 -1.52 13.72 6.67
C VAL A 300 -1.29 12.48 5.81
N SER A 301 -2.19 11.50 5.92
CA SER A 301 -2.26 10.37 5.00
C SER A 301 -3.10 10.75 3.79
N VAL A 302 -2.58 10.50 2.59
CA VAL A 302 -3.29 10.73 1.33
C VAL A 302 -3.94 9.43 0.88
N HIS A 303 -5.27 9.37 0.88
CA HIS A 303 -6.03 8.25 0.32
C HIS A 303 -6.39 8.52 -1.14
N LEU A 304 -7.11 9.60 -1.44
CA LEU A 304 -7.44 9.98 -2.82
C LEU A 304 -6.37 10.90 -3.40
N TYR A 305 -5.43 10.35 -4.14
CA TYR A 305 -4.36 11.11 -4.80
C TYR A 305 -4.84 11.76 -6.10
N ARG A 306 -5.73 11.11 -6.85
CA ARG A 306 -6.37 11.68 -8.04
C ARG A 306 -7.87 11.38 -8.05
N PRO A 307 -8.74 12.34 -8.39
CA PRO A 307 -8.44 13.76 -8.58
C PRO A 307 -7.98 14.44 -7.29
N PHE A 308 -6.94 15.26 -7.37
CA PHE A 308 -6.33 15.87 -6.18
C PHE A 308 -7.18 17.05 -5.69
N SER A 309 -7.78 16.93 -4.51
CA SER A 309 -8.65 17.98 -3.97
C SER A 309 -7.93 18.89 -2.97
N ALA A 310 -7.34 19.99 -3.47
CA ALA A 310 -6.62 20.98 -2.66
C ALA A 310 -7.46 21.49 -1.46
N LYS A 311 -8.76 21.70 -1.66
CA LYS A 311 -9.69 22.09 -0.59
C LYS A 311 -9.71 21.09 0.58
N HIS A 312 -9.75 19.79 0.28
CA HIS A 312 -9.81 18.75 1.32
C HIS A 312 -8.48 18.60 2.03
N LEU A 313 -7.35 18.71 1.31
CA LEU A 313 -6.02 18.72 1.91
C LEU A 313 -5.86 19.89 2.89
N VAL A 314 -6.12 21.12 2.44
CA VAL A 314 -5.92 22.34 3.25
C VAL A 314 -6.81 22.30 4.49
N LYS A 315 -8.03 21.77 4.37
CA LYS A 315 -8.99 21.66 5.48
C LYS A 315 -8.47 20.82 6.64
N VAL A 316 -7.67 19.79 6.38
CA VAL A 316 -7.21 18.85 7.42
C VAL A 316 -5.87 19.24 8.05
N ILE A 317 -5.11 20.13 7.43
CA ILE A 317 -3.83 20.61 7.98
C ILE A 317 -4.12 21.63 9.10
N PRO A 318 -3.58 21.44 10.33
CA PRO A 318 -3.76 22.41 11.40
C PRO A 318 -3.18 23.79 11.04
N LYS A 319 -3.88 24.85 11.45
CA LYS A 319 -3.45 26.24 11.20
C LYS A 319 -2.16 26.64 11.93
N THR A 320 -1.76 25.86 12.94
CA THR A 320 -0.54 26.05 13.73
C THR A 320 0.73 25.58 13.03
N VAL A 321 0.60 24.86 11.92
CA VAL A 321 1.72 24.28 11.19
C VAL A 321 2.65 25.37 10.67
N LYS A 322 3.94 25.18 10.93
CA LYS A 322 5.04 26.07 10.53
C LYS A 322 5.98 25.41 9.53
N HIS A 323 5.99 24.08 9.43
CA HIS A 323 6.81 23.34 8.50
C HIS A 323 6.09 22.10 7.98
N ILE A 324 6.23 21.82 6.69
CA ILE A 324 5.68 20.63 6.04
C ILE A 324 6.81 19.88 5.35
N SER A 325 6.91 18.57 5.59
CA SER A 325 7.71 17.68 4.75
C SER A 325 6.79 16.76 3.96
N VAL A 326 6.97 16.69 2.65
CA VAL A 326 6.27 15.73 1.79
C VAL A 326 7.25 14.65 1.42
N ILE A 327 6.91 13.38 1.68
CA ILE A 327 7.78 12.26 1.33
C ILE A 327 7.14 11.40 0.23
N ASP A 328 7.87 11.24 -0.86
CA ASP A 328 7.45 10.52 -2.05
C ASP A 328 8.15 9.16 -2.13
N ARG A 329 7.39 8.12 -2.47
CA ARG A 329 7.90 6.77 -2.70
C ARG A 329 8.28 6.54 -4.16
N THR A 330 8.87 7.53 -4.81
CA THR A 330 9.30 7.46 -6.21
C THR A 330 10.49 8.38 -6.46
N LYS A 331 11.04 8.35 -7.67
CA LYS A 331 12.04 9.31 -8.14
C LYS A 331 11.74 9.66 -9.59
N GLU A 332 11.62 10.96 -9.87
CA GLU A 332 11.55 11.49 -11.24
C GLU A 332 12.87 12.22 -11.57
N PRO A 333 13.85 11.56 -12.21
CA PRO A 333 15.15 12.18 -12.48
C PRO A 333 15.02 13.47 -13.31
N GLY A 334 15.55 14.57 -12.80
CA GLY A 334 15.52 15.87 -13.47
C GLY A 334 14.24 16.70 -13.25
N ALA A 335 13.24 16.16 -12.55
CA ALA A 335 12.07 16.94 -12.13
C ALA A 335 12.44 17.95 -11.03
N LEU A 336 11.66 19.02 -10.93
CA LEU A 336 11.81 20.02 -9.85
C LEU A 336 11.48 19.46 -8.46
N GLY A 337 10.73 18.36 -8.41
CA GLY A 337 10.37 17.61 -7.22
C GLY A 337 9.51 16.42 -7.61
N GLU A 338 9.28 15.52 -6.66
CA GLU A 338 8.44 14.35 -6.87
C GLU A 338 6.93 14.70 -6.91
N PRO A 339 6.08 13.80 -7.46
CA PRO A 339 4.70 14.14 -7.79
C PRO A 339 3.85 14.65 -6.62
N LEU A 340 3.87 13.97 -5.46
CA LEU A 340 3.06 14.40 -4.32
C LEU A 340 3.57 15.73 -3.76
N TYR A 341 4.90 15.91 -3.66
CA TYR A 341 5.49 17.20 -3.30
C TYR A 341 5.01 18.33 -4.21
N LEU A 342 5.03 18.14 -5.53
CA LEU A 342 4.58 19.18 -6.48
C LEU A 342 3.10 19.52 -6.33
N ASP A 343 2.25 18.51 -6.14
CA ASP A 343 0.80 18.72 -5.93
C ASP A 343 0.52 19.45 -4.62
N VAL A 344 1.23 19.13 -3.54
CA VAL A 344 1.10 19.82 -2.25
C VAL A 344 1.52 21.28 -2.41
N VAL A 345 2.68 21.57 -3.01
CA VAL A 345 3.13 22.96 -3.24
C VAL A 345 2.09 23.74 -4.04
N ALA A 346 1.53 23.15 -5.11
CA ALA A 346 0.48 23.78 -5.89
C ALA A 346 -0.82 23.99 -5.08
N ALA A 347 -1.22 23.02 -4.26
CA ALA A 347 -2.44 23.07 -3.47
C ALA A 347 -2.42 24.10 -2.33
N LEU A 348 -1.24 24.40 -1.77
CA LEU A 348 -1.10 25.41 -0.72
C LEU A 348 -1.06 26.85 -1.26
N LYS A 349 -0.79 27.03 -2.56
CA LYS A 349 -0.67 28.36 -3.18
C LYS A 349 -1.95 29.18 -3.03
N GLY A 350 -1.84 30.41 -2.53
CA GLY A 350 -2.98 31.31 -2.32
C GLY A 350 -3.88 30.95 -1.13
N THR A 351 -3.48 29.98 -0.30
CA THR A 351 -4.15 29.61 0.94
C THR A 351 -3.47 30.26 2.15
N GLU A 352 -4.03 30.09 3.35
CA GLU A 352 -3.40 30.54 4.60
C GLU A 352 -2.06 29.85 4.90
N LEU A 353 -1.78 28.73 4.23
CA LEU A 353 -0.55 27.94 4.35
C LEU A 353 0.49 28.25 3.26
N ASP A 354 0.23 29.19 2.34
CA ASP A 354 1.13 29.50 1.20
C ASP A 354 2.56 29.90 1.63
N SER A 355 2.69 30.50 2.82
CA SER A 355 3.99 30.92 3.37
C SER A 355 4.72 29.84 4.17
N VAL A 356 4.09 28.70 4.43
CA VAL A 356 4.68 27.59 5.20
C VAL A 356 5.75 26.90 4.34
N PRO A 357 7.01 26.80 4.79
CA PRO A 357 8.04 26.06 4.09
C PRO A 357 7.65 24.59 3.88
N VAL A 358 7.80 24.14 2.63
CA VAL A 358 7.58 22.74 2.22
C VAL A 358 8.91 22.13 1.79
N TYR A 359 9.25 20.97 2.33
CA TYR A 359 10.44 20.20 2.00
C TYR A 359 10.06 18.89 1.29
N GLY A 360 10.87 18.44 0.33
CA GLY A 360 10.63 17.22 -0.45
C GLY A 360 11.60 16.10 -0.09
N GLY A 361 11.09 14.94 0.30
CA GLY A 361 11.87 13.76 0.63
C GLY A 361 11.56 12.58 -0.27
N ARG A 362 12.54 11.71 -0.48
CA ARG A 362 12.31 10.37 -1.08
C ARG A 362 12.60 9.27 -0.10
N TYR A 363 11.80 8.21 -0.13
CA TYR A 363 11.97 7.05 0.74
C TYR A 363 11.54 5.76 0.04
N GLY A 364 11.93 4.61 0.60
CA GLY A 364 11.24 3.35 0.32
C GLY A 364 11.31 2.80 -1.11
N LEU A 365 12.15 3.36 -1.99
CA LEU A 365 12.33 2.87 -3.36
C LEU A 365 12.74 1.39 -3.34
N GLY A 366 12.06 0.56 -4.13
CA GLY A 366 12.33 -0.88 -4.17
C GLY A 366 12.24 -1.60 -2.81
N SER A 367 11.22 -1.27 -1.99
CA SER A 367 11.04 -1.71 -0.60
C SER A 367 12.25 -1.50 0.32
N LYS A 368 13.03 -0.43 0.10
CA LYS A 368 14.02 -0.01 1.09
C LYS A 368 13.33 0.23 2.44
N ASP A 369 13.80 -0.44 3.48
CA ASP A 369 13.14 -0.39 4.78
C ASP A 369 13.16 1.02 5.38
N THR A 370 12.02 1.48 5.88
CA THR A 370 11.84 2.84 6.40
C THR A 370 11.39 2.75 7.85
N LEU A 371 12.38 2.72 8.74
CA LEU A 371 12.20 2.67 10.20
C LEU A 371 11.70 3.99 10.81
N PRO A 372 11.11 3.95 12.01
CA PRO A 372 10.77 5.13 12.82
C PRO A 372 11.92 6.13 12.96
N ALA A 373 13.16 5.64 13.09
CA ALA A 373 14.38 6.46 13.13
C ALA A 373 14.51 7.43 11.93
N HIS A 374 14.13 7.01 10.73
CA HIS A 374 14.17 7.85 9.55
C HIS A 374 13.05 8.91 9.56
N VAL A 375 11.88 8.57 10.10
CA VAL A 375 10.77 9.52 10.27
C VAL A 375 11.15 10.60 11.30
N ILE A 376 11.81 10.20 12.41
CA ILE A 376 12.37 11.15 13.40
C ILE A 376 13.36 12.10 12.71
N ALA A 377 14.23 11.59 11.82
CA ALA A 377 15.15 12.43 11.07
C ALA A 377 14.44 13.47 10.18
N VAL A 378 13.26 13.15 9.62
CA VAL A 378 12.44 14.14 8.88
C VAL A 378 11.95 15.25 9.80
N PHE A 379 11.42 14.91 10.99
CA PHE A 379 11.01 15.92 11.97
C PHE A 379 12.18 16.75 12.50
N ALA A 380 13.35 16.13 12.69
CA ALA A 380 14.57 16.82 13.07
C ALA A 380 15.06 17.77 11.97
N ASN A 381 14.97 17.39 10.70
CA ASN A 381 15.30 18.27 9.57
C ASN A 381 14.46 19.54 9.56
N MET A 382 13.16 19.44 9.87
CA MET A 382 12.28 20.62 9.98
C MET A 382 12.65 21.58 11.12
N ASN A 383 13.33 21.07 12.16
CA ASN A 383 13.85 21.87 13.27
C ASN A 383 15.29 22.36 13.07
N ALA A 384 15.98 21.91 12.02
CA ALA A 384 17.36 22.27 11.80
C ALA A 384 17.48 23.78 11.51
N PRO A 385 18.59 24.44 11.90
CA PRO A 385 18.84 25.84 11.52
C PRO A 385 18.83 26.04 10.00
N GLU A 386 19.34 25.04 9.26
CA GLU A 386 19.35 25.00 7.81
C GLU A 386 18.76 23.65 7.33
N PRO A 387 17.43 23.55 7.20
CA PRO A 387 16.78 22.32 6.73
C PRO A 387 17.18 21.98 5.29
N LYS A 388 17.49 20.70 5.01
CA LYS A 388 17.66 20.21 3.65
C LYS A 388 16.30 20.29 2.93
N LYS A 389 16.25 21.05 1.83
CA LYS A 389 15.03 21.24 1.02
C LYS A 389 14.62 20.00 0.27
N THR A 390 15.62 19.26 -0.21
CA THR A 390 15.45 17.97 -0.87
C THR A 390 16.31 16.96 -0.14
N PHE A 391 15.76 15.81 0.19
CA PHE A 391 16.48 14.79 0.95
C PHE A 391 16.08 13.36 0.57
N VAL A 392 16.85 12.39 1.06
CA VAL A 392 16.59 10.95 0.91
C VAL A 392 16.66 10.25 2.27
N LEU A 393 15.84 9.22 2.45
CA LEU A 393 15.79 8.41 3.67
C LEU A 393 16.37 7.01 3.44
N SER A 394 16.81 6.38 4.53
CA SER A 394 17.24 4.98 4.60
C SER A 394 18.51 4.60 3.82
N ILE A 395 19.20 5.56 3.20
CA ILE A 395 20.49 5.36 2.53
C ILE A 395 21.53 6.34 3.05
N ASN A 396 22.81 5.98 2.90
CA ASN A 396 23.90 6.93 3.01
C ASN A 396 24.21 7.43 1.59
N ASP A 397 23.92 8.69 1.31
CA ASP A 397 24.23 9.33 0.03
C ASP A 397 25.46 10.21 0.21
N ASP A 398 26.64 9.59 0.07
CA ASP A 398 27.95 10.24 0.18
C ASP A 398 28.41 10.89 -1.14
N VAL A 399 27.55 10.89 -2.18
CA VAL A 399 27.83 11.48 -3.49
C VAL A 399 27.15 12.83 -3.64
N THR A 400 25.84 12.90 -3.39
CA THR A 400 25.06 14.14 -3.49
C THR A 400 24.68 14.76 -2.15
N ASP A 401 25.05 14.11 -1.03
CA ASP A 401 24.76 14.55 0.33
C ASP A 401 23.28 14.92 0.52
N LEU A 402 22.37 14.07 0.07
CA LEU A 402 20.93 14.25 0.28
C LEU A 402 20.41 13.46 1.47
N SER A 403 21.18 12.51 2.00
CA SER A 403 20.72 11.67 3.12
C SER A 403 20.58 12.48 4.41
N LEU A 404 19.48 12.24 5.14
CA LEU A 404 19.30 12.80 6.48
C LEU A 404 20.06 11.95 7.52
N PRO A 405 20.76 12.58 8.48
CA PRO A 405 21.45 11.86 9.55
C PRO A 405 20.45 11.24 10.52
N ILE A 406 20.76 10.04 11.01
CA ILE A 406 19.98 9.35 12.04
C ILE A 406 20.55 9.68 13.41
N THR A 407 19.72 10.23 14.29
CA THR A 407 20.10 10.67 15.64
C THR A 407 19.76 9.64 16.72
N GLU A 408 18.66 8.91 16.57
CA GLU A 408 18.21 7.88 17.49
C GLU A 408 17.53 6.71 16.75
N THR A 409 17.54 5.53 17.37
CA THR A 409 16.92 4.30 16.86
C THR A 409 16.00 3.65 17.91
N PRO A 410 14.90 4.33 18.29
CA PRO A 410 14.01 3.84 19.34
C PRO A 410 13.19 2.63 18.91
N ASP A 411 12.68 1.90 19.90
CA ASP A 411 11.55 0.99 19.73
C ASP A 411 10.26 1.78 19.94
N THR A 412 9.51 2.00 18.87
CA THR A 412 8.22 2.71 18.88
C THR A 412 7.03 1.78 18.84
N THR A 413 7.24 0.46 18.85
CA THR A 413 6.15 -0.51 18.79
C THR A 413 5.21 -0.32 19.99
N PRO A 414 3.88 -0.51 19.83
CA PRO A 414 2.94 -0.37 20.93
C PRO A 414 3.33 -1.27 22.11
N LYS A 415 3.28 -0.73 23.34
CA LYS A 415 3.59 -1.50 24.56
C LYS A 415 2.76 -2.78 24.63
N GLY A 416 3.42 -3.89 24.97
CA GLY A 416 2.81 -5.22 25.00
C GLY A 416 2.88 -5.98 23.67
N THR A 417 3.50 -5.41 22.63
CA THR A 417 3.79 -6.12 21.38
C THR A 417 4.98 -7.06 21.59
N THR A 418 4.81 -8.33 21.18
CA THR A 418 5.88 -9.32 21.11
C THR A 418 6.38 -9.41 19.67
N SER A 419 7.67 -9.15 19.47
CA SER A 419 8.36 -9.18 18.18
C SER A 419 9.25 -10.41 18.06
N CYS A 420 9.02 -11.23 17.04
CA CYS A 420 9.75 -12.49 16.81
C CYS A 420 10.43 -12.50 15.43
N LYS A 421 11.69 -12.94 15.37
CA LYS A 421 12.44 -13.15 14.12
C LYS A 421 12.80 -14.62 13.95
N PHE A 422 12.63 -15.16 12.75
CA PHE A 422 12.98 -16.54 12.43
C PHE A 422 13.85 -16.59 11.20
N TRP A 423 15.06 -17.13 11.37
CA TRP A 423 16.05 -17.30 10.32
C TRP A 423 16.00 -18.75 9.82
N GLY A 424 15.49 -18.92 8.61
CA GLY A 424 15.30 -20.23 7.96
C GLY A 424 16.03 -20.33 6.63
N LEU A 425 16.22 -21.57 6.18
CA LEU A 425 16.71 -21.89 4.84
C LEU A 425 15.55 -22.00 3.85
N GLY A 426 15.75 -21.51 2.63
CA GLY A 426 14.78 -21.67 1.56
C GLY A 426 14.35 -23.13 1.39
N SER A 427 13.04 -23.36 1.51
CA SER A 427 12.38 -24.68 1.44
C SER A 427 12.51 -25.57 2.69
N ASP A 428 12.92 -25.05 3.85
CA ASP A 428 12.96 -25.82 5.12
C ASP A 428 11.62 -25.88 5.88
N GLY A 429 10.60 -25.17 5.41
CA GLY A 429 9.27 -25.09 6.03
C GLY A 429 9.06 -23.93 7.01
N THR A 430 10.10 -23.17 7.37
CA THR A 430 10.04 -22.07 8.36
C THR A 430 8.96 -21.04 8.03
N VAL A 431 8.94 -20.55 6.79
CA VAL A 431 7.95 -19.55 6.34
C VAL A 431 6.53 -20.09 6.42
N GLY A 432 6.31 -21.35 6.02
CA GLY A 432 5.00 -22.01 6.09
C GLY A 432 4.53 -22.14 7.54
N ALA A 433 5.38 -22.67 8.41
CA ALA A 433 5.10 -22.80 9.84
C ALA A 433 4.79 -21.45 10.51
N ASN A 434 5.49 -20.39 10.10
CA ASN A 434 5.23 -19.03 10.60
C ASN A 434 3.91 -18.46 10.09
N LYS A 435 3.55 -18.67 8.82
CA LYS A 435 2.22 -18.30 8.31
C LYS A 435 1.10 -19.01 9.07
N ASP A 436 1.28 -20.30 9.35
CA ASP A 436 0.31 -21.07 10.14
C ASP A 436 0.27 -20.60 11.60
N SER A 437 1.42 -20.27 12.19
CA SER A 437 1.49 -19.72 13.56
C SER A 437 0.75 -18.39 13.67
N ILE A 438 0.91 -17.49 12.70
CA ILE A 438 0.18 -16.21 12.66
C ILE A 438 -1.32 -16.46 12.55
N LYS A 439 -1.75 -17.40 11.69
CA LYS A 439 -3.18 -17.77 11.56
C LYS A 439 -3.72 -18.38 12.84
N ILE A 440 -3.02 -19.32 13.46
CA ILE A 440 -3.43 -19.96 14.72
C ILE A 440 -3.60 -18.90 15.81
N ILE A 441 -2.61 -18.02 15.98
CA ILE A 441 -2.67 -16.97 16.99
C ILE A 441 -3.76 -15.94 16.66
N GLY A 442 -3.83 -15.49 15.40
CA GLY A 442 -4.81 -14.51 14.96
C GLY A 442 -6.25 -15.02 15.04
N ASP A 443 -6.51 -16.26 14.65
CA ASP A 443 -7.87 -16.81 14.55
C ASP A 443 -8.38 -17.40 15.87
N HIS A 444 -7.49 -17.75 16.81
CA HIS A 444 -7.85 -18.37 18.10
C HIS A 444 -7.55 -17.52 19.34
N THR A 445 -7.09 -16.27 19.17
CA THR A 445 -6.93 -15.31 20.27
C THR A 445 -7.51 -13.95 19.90
N ASP A 446 -7.64 -13.05 20.87
CA ASP A 446 -8.04 -11.66 20.61
C ASP A 446 -6.88 -10.77 20.14
N MET A 447 -5.65 -11.29 20.10
CA MET A 447 -4.49 -10.51 19.68
C MET A 447 -4.58 -10.11 18.21
N TYR A 448 -4.00 -8.96 17.90
CA TYR A 448 -3.56 -8.61 16.56
C TYR A 448 -2.32 -9.44 16.22
N ALA A 449 -2.24 -9.87 14.97
CA ALA A 449 -1.14 -10.67 14.46
C ALA A 449 -0.67 -10.04 13.14
N GLN A 450 0.64 -9.88 13.01
CA GLN A 450 1.31 -9.35 11.81
C GLN A 450 2.43 -10.31 11.40
N GLY A 451 2.57 -10.56 10.11
CA GLY A 451 3.67 -11.32 9.54
C GLY A 451 4.22 -10.69 8.27
N TYR A 452 5.53 -10.55 8.21
CA TYR A 452 6.24 -10.17 7.00
C TYR A 452 7.40 -11.14 6.74
N PHE A 453 7.59 -11.52 5.49
CA PHE A 453 8.55 -12.55 5.11
C PHE A 453 9.54 -11.98 4.11
N PHE A 454 10.80 -11.88 4.54
CA PHE A 454 11.92 -11.51 3.68
C PHE A 454 12.49 -12.77 3.03
N TYR A 455 12.64 -12.74 1.71
CA TYR A 455 13.20 -13.83 0.92
C TYR A 455 14.45 -13.35 0.18
N ASP A 456 15.43 -14.24 0.04
CA ASP A 456 16.50 -14.08 -0.95
C ASP A 456 15.95 -14.20 -2.38
N SER A 457 16.64 -13.56 -3.33
CA SER A 457 16.47 -13.72 -4.77
C SER A 457 16.67 -15.16 -5.26
N LYS A 458 17.41 -15.99 -4.51
CA LYS A 458 17.66 -17.40 -4.85
C LYS A 458 16.41 -18.25 -4.60
N LYS A 459 15.93 -18.91 -5.66
CA LYS A 459 14.73 -19.78 -5.61
C LYS A 459 14.81 -20.94 -4.60
N SER A 460 15.99 -21.50 -4.38
CA SER A 460 16.23 -22.59 -3.42
C SER A 460 17.52 -22.36 -2.65
N GLY A 461 17.55 -22.75 -1.37
CA GLY A 461 18.74 -22.62 -0.51
C GLY A 461 19.16 -21.19 -0.17
N GLY A 462 18.36 -20.19 -0.57
CA GLY A 462 18.51 -18.80 -0.11
C GLY A 462 18.15 -18.65 1.36
N ILE A 463 18.49 -17.50 1.94
CA ILE A 463 18.08 -17.17 3.31
C ILE A 463 16.63 -16.69 3.33
N THR A 464 15.90 -17.04 4.38
CA THR A 464 14.58 -16.47 4.68
C THR A 464 14.58 -15.89 6.08
N VAL A 465 14.02 -14.70 6.24
CA VAL A 465 13.85 -14.07 7.55
C VAL A 465 12.39 -13.71 7.72
N SER A 466 11.72 -14.38 8.65
CA SER A 466 10.33 -14.10 9.00
C SER A 466 10.28 -13.12 10.16
N HIS A 467 9.43 -12.10 10.05
CA HIS A 467 9.19 -11.08 11.06
C HIS A 467 7.74 -11.18 11.51
N LEU A 468 7.53 -11.55 12.76
CA LEU A 468 6.20 -11.77 13.33
C LEU A 468 6.00 -10.81 14.50
N ARG A 469 4.84 -10.17 14.56
CA ARG A 469 4.44 -9.36 15.71
C ARG A 469 3.07 -9.80 16.21
N PHE A 470 2.91 -9.83 17.52
CA PHE A 470 1.65 -10.14 18.20
C PHE A 470 1.40 -9.15 19.32
N GLY A 471 0.18 -8.67 19.49
CA GLY A 471 -0.11 -7.70 20.56
C GLY A 471 -1.59 -7.53 20.81
N SER A 472 -1.93 -6.94 21.96
CA SER A 472 -3.32 -6.57 22.30
C SER A 472 -3.81 -5.32 21.57
N SER A 473 -2.88 -4.52 21.04
CA SER A 473 -3.16 -3.29 20.30
C SER A 473 -2.96 -3.51 18.79
N PRO A 474 -3.63 -2.72 17.93
CA PRO A 474 -3.38 -2.73 16.49
C PRO A 474 -1.88 -2.54 16.19
N ILE A 475 -1.36 -3.31 15.24
CA ILE A 475 0.06 -3.29 14.87
C ILE A 475 0.21 -2.45 13.59
N THR A 476 0.81 -1.26 13.74
CA THR A 476 1.07 -0.29 12.66
C THR A 476 2.53 -0.32 12.18
N SER A 477 3.30 -1.31 12.62
CA SER A 477 4.74 -1.37 12.41
C SER A 477 5.10 -1.91 11.02
N THR A 478 4.90 -1.11 9.98
CA THR A 478 5.13 -1.46 8.56
C THR A 478 6.62 -1.44 8.15
N TYR A 479 7.48 -1.99 9.00
CA TYR A 479 8.93 -2.07 8.85
C TYR A 479 9.49 -3.37 9.45
N LEU A 480 10.75 -3.72 9.13
CA LEU A 480 11.37 -4.94 9.65
C LEU A 480 11.65 -4.86 11.16
N ILE A 481 11.61 -6.00 11.84
CA ILE A 481 11.98 -6.06 13.27
C ILE A 481 13.49 -5.85 13.43
N ASN A 482 13.85 -4.82 14.20
CA ASN A 482 15.19 -4.47 14.66
C ASN A 482 15.34 -4.55 16.21
N LYS A 483 14.23 -4.81 16.92
CA LYS A 483 14.14 -5.06 18.36
C LYS A 483 13.19 -6.25 18.59
N ALA A 484 13.74 -7.42 18.88
CA ALA A 484 13.05 -8.70 18.95
C ALA A 484 13.07 -9.26 20.38
N ASN A 485 11.91 -9.72 20.84
CA ASN A 485 11.78 -10.49 22.09
C ASN A 485 12.20 -11.95 21.90
N PHE A 486 12.09 -12.46 20.68
CA PHE A 486 12.43 -13.83 20.33
C PHE A 486 13.16 -13.88 18.98
N VAL A 487 14.31 -14.55 18.94
CA VAL A 487 15.03 -14.83 17.70
C VAL A 487 15.26 -16.34 17.61
N ALA A 488 14.85 -16.96 16.50
CA ALA A 488 15.15 -18.35 16.20
C ALA A 488 16.07 -18.48 14.99
N CYS A 489 17.06 -19.36 15.10
CA CYS A 489 17.93 -19.78 14.02
C CYS A 489 17.69 -21.27 13.74
N HIS A 490 17.06 -21.57 12.61
CA HIS A 490 16.71 -22.95 12.23
C HIS A 490 17.83 -23.66 11.44
N ASN A 491 18.89 -22.94 11.05
CA ASN A 491 20.04 -23.49 10.33
C ASN A 491 21.35 -23.10 11.02
N PRO A 492 22.07 -24.04 11.67
CA PRO A 492 23.28 -23.73 12.45
C PRO A 492 24.41 -23.13 11.62
N SER A 493 24.42 -23.35 10.29
CA SER A 493 25.42 -22.75 9.40
C SER A 493 25.36 -21.22 9.32
N TYR A 494 24.29 -20.61 9.84
CA TYR A 494 24.10 -19.15 9.87
C TYR A 494 24.81 -18.47 11.03
N VAL A 495 25.12 -19.22 12.10
CA VAL A 495 25.75 -18.71 13.33
C VAL A 495 27.04 -17.93 13.07
N THR A 496 27.86 -18.37 12.11
CA THR A 496 29.13 -17.73 11.75
C THR A 496 29.03 -16.77 10.57
N LYS A 497 27.84 -16.63 9.96
CA LYS A 497 27.63 -15.88 8.72
C LYS A 497 26.80 -14.62 8.91
N TYR A 498 25.89 -14.62 9.88
CA TYR A 498 24.93 -13.55 10.08
C TYR A 498 24.84 -13.14 11.55
N ASP A 499 24.68 -11.86 11.78
CA ASP A 499 24.55 -11.24 13.09
C ASP A 499 23.11 -11.33 13.62
N MET A 500 22.63 -12.54 13.88
CA MET A 500 21.21 -12.78 14.17
C MET A 500 20.77 -12.29 15.56
N VAL A 501 21.67 -12.31 16.55
CA VAL A 501 21.33 -11.98 17.94
C VAL A 501 21.31 -10.48 18.20
N GLN A 502 21.89 -9.65 17.33
CA GLN A 502 22.04 -8.20 17.56
C GLN A 502 20.72 -7.43 17.65
N ASP A 503 19.63 -8.02 17.14
CA ASP A 503 18.30 -7.43 17.26
C ASP A 503 17.57 -7.87 18.53
N LEU A 504 18.13 -8.79 19.32
CA LEU A 504 17.48 -9.29 20.54
C LEU A 504 17.50 -8.21 21.63
N VAL A 505 16.35 -7.96 22.27
CA VAL A 505 16.26 -7.07 23.43
C VAL A 505 16.88 -7.72 24.68
N PRO A 506 17.35 -6.95 25.67
CA PRO A 506 17.82 -7.52 26.93
C PRO A 506 16.78 -8.44 27.58
N GLY A 507 17.21 -9.65 27.95
CA GLY A 507 16.32 -10.69 28.50
C GLY A 507 15.45 -11.42 27.46
N GLY A 508 15.63 -11.15 26.16
CA GLY A 508 14.96 -11.88 25.09
C GLY A 508 15.45 -13.33 24.97
N THR A 509 14.71 -14.12 24.20
CA THR A 509 14.99 -15.56 24.00
C THR A 509 15.64 -15.81 22.66
N PHE A 510 16.79 -16.48 22.66
CA PHE A 510 17.43 -17.01 21.45
C PHE A 510 17.26 -18.53 21.36
N LEU A 511 16.62 -19.01 20.29
CA LEU A 511 16.46 -20.43 19.99
C LEU A 511 17.39 -20.83 18.85
N LEU A 512 18.28 -21.78 19.09
CA LEU A 512 19.21 -22.30 18.08
C LEU A 512 18.95 -23.78 17.81
N ASN A 513 18.64 -24.12 16.56
CA ASN A 513 18.64 -25.50 16.09
C ASN A 513 20.09 -25.94 15.78
N CYS A 514 20.64 -26.86 16.58
CA CYS A 514 21.96 -27.43 16.36
C CYS A 514 22.06 -28.86 16.94
N ILE A 515 23.12 -29.57 16.55
CA ILE A 515 23.46 -30.90 17.09
C ILE A 515 24.53 -30.84 18.18
N TRP A 516 24.90 -29.63 18.62
CA TRP A 516 26.01 -29.40 19.53
C TRP A 516 25.58 -29.66 20.97
N SER A 517 26.46 -30.32 21.74
CA SER A 517 26.28 -30.43 23.19
C SER A 517 26.45 -29.07 23.89
N PRO A 518 26.00 -28.91 25.14
CA PRO A 518 26.24 -27.69 25.92
C PRO A 518 27.72 -27.28 26.00
N GLU A 519 28.64 -28.26 26.03
CA GLU A 519 30.08 -28.03 26.06
C GLU A 519 30.61 -27.57 24.69
N GLU A 520 30.08 -28.14 23.60
CA GLU A 520 30.48 -27.79 22.24
C GLU A 520 30.03 -26.38 21.84
N LEU A 521 28.92 -25.88 22.41
CA LEU A 521 28.41 -24.52 22.15
C LEU A 521 29.47 -23.44 22.38
N ASP A 522 30.29 -23.56 23.42
CA ASP A 522 31.31 -22.55 23.72
C ASP A 522 32.36 -22.45 22.60
N SER A 523 32.67 -23.57 21.95
CA SER A 523 33.62 -23.61 20.83
C SER A 523 33.02 -23.17 19.48
N GLN A 524 31.72 -23.41 19.27
CA GLN A 524 31.06 -23.20 17.98
C GLN A 524 30.47 -21.79 17.84
N LEU A 525 30.03 -21.18 18.94
CA LEU A 525 29.46 -19.84 18.91
C LEU A 525 30.56 -18.77 18.80
N PRO A 526 30.47 -17.83 17.85
CA PRO A 526 31.39 -16.71 17.75
C PRO A 526 31.46 -15.90 19.05
N ALA A 527 32.66 -15.44 19.40
CA ALA A 527 32.88 -14.67 20.62
C ALA A 527 32.03 -13.38 20.69
N SER A 528 31.74 -12.75 19.54
CA SER A 528 30.83 -11.61 19.46
C SER A 528 29.39 -11.98 19.85
N MET A 529 28.90 -13.12 19.35
CA MET A 529 27.56 -13.63 19.67
C MET A 529 27.45 -14.03 21.13
N LYS A 530 28.43 -14.76 21.68
CA LYS A 530 28.45 -15.14 23.11
C LYS A 530 28.44 -13.91 24.02
N ARG A 531 29.23 -12.89 23.67
CA ARG A 531 29.28 -11.64 24.41
C ARG A 531 27.94 -10.92 24.42
N TYR A 532 27.31 -10.77 23.25
CA TYR A 532 25.99 -10.14 23.14
C TYR A 532 24.90 -10.91 23.89
N ILE A 533 25.00 -12.24 23.97
CA ILE A 533 24.03 -13.04 24.74
C ILE A 533 24.22 -12.87 26.26
N ALA A 534 25.45 -12.65 26.71
CA ALA A 534 25.80 -12.58 28.14
C ALA A 534 25.69 -11.18 28.75
N GLU A 535 26.02 -10.14 27.97
CA GLU A 535 25.92 -8.72 28.32
C GLU A 535 24.50 -8.19 28.04
#